data_AF-A0A061QVW5-F1
#
_entry.id   AF-A0A061QVW5-F1
#
_cell.length_a   1.000
_cell.length_b   1.000
_cell.length_c   1.000
_cell.angle_alpha   90.00
_cell.angle_beta   90.00
_cell.angle_gamma   90.00
#
_symmetry.space_group_name_H-M   'P 1'
#
loop_
_entity.id
_entity.type
_entity.pdbx_description
1 polymer ?
#
loop_
_entity_poly.entity_id
_entity_poly.type
_entity_poly.pdbx_seq_one_letter_code
_entity_poly.pdbx_strand_id
1 'polypeptide(L)'
;GKPRREDPAAAAKPKAGGAAAKHSFGGEDEDAGSDGFEVVPQAESGSSGSSGEEDEDEDLDYLSDDAKAEILAIAKKMLRGKAKRGVMDAAYNRYAFHDEALPDWFEADESKHMRPNPILTKDELEAERQRLRGIDSRPIKKVAEAKARKRKRMAARLEKARAKASAIADQEDVPASAKMREIEKLYKQAKGSGYKQKSKKKAPARSRVSKASGPPKDPRLRADQARGKKALKAKKSISKGKGRGGGKAKGGRR
;
A
#
# COMPACT_ATOMS: atom_id res chain seq x y z
N GLY A 1 -7.24 -1.79 -68.51
CA GLY A 1 -6.00 -2.58 -68.45
C GLY A 1 -5.13 -2.07 -67.31
N LYS A 2 -4.63 -2.96 -66.45
CA LYS A 2 -3.57 -2.65 -65.49
C LYS A 2 -2.22 -2.50 -66.22
N PRO A 3 -1.34 -1.63 -65.71
CA PRO A 3 0.08 -1.98 -65.58
C PRO A 3 0.54 -1.73 -64.13
N ARG A 4 1.01 -2.73 -63.38
CA ARG A 4 2.31 -3.44 -63.42
C ARG A 4 3.33 -2.71 -62.54
N ARG A 5 3.64 -3.41 -61.43
CA ARG A 5 4.69 -3.17 -60.44
C ARG A 5 6.05 -3.14 -61.10
N GLU A 6 6.95 -2.27 -60.62
CA GLU A 6 8.39 -2.51 -60.61
C GLU A 6 9.00 -1.97 -59.29
N ASP A 7 9.54 -2.89 -58.49
CA ASP A 7 10.53 -2.63 -57.45
C ASP A 7 11.91 -2.47 -58.12
N PRO A 8 12.86 -1.76 -57.49
CA PRO A 8 14.21 -2.31 -57.49
C PRO A 8 15.00 -2.18 -56.16
N ALA A 9 15.56 -3.33 -55.80
CA ALA A 9 16.96 -3.58 -55.44
C ALA A 9 17.53 -3.06 -54.10
N ALA A 10 18.12 -4.05 -53.42
CA ALA A 10 18.93 -4.00 -52.21
C ALA A 10 20.28 -3.28 -52.39
N ALA A 11 20.79 -2.68 -51.31
CA ALA A 11 22.19 -2.32 -51.16
C ALA A 11 22.66 -2.44 -49.69
N ALA A 12 23.95 -2.70 -49.54
CA ALA A 12 24.62 -3.38 -48.44
C ALA A 12 24.96 -2.54 -47.19
N LYS A 13 25.29 -3.28 -46.12
CA LYS A 13 25.86 -2.81 -44.83
C LYS A 13 27.23 -2.15 -45.01
N PRO A 14 27.68 -1.41 -43.97
CA PRO A 14 29.02 -1.70 -43.45
C PRO A 14 29.06 -1.97 -41.95
N LYS A 15 30.01 -2.83 -41.56
CA LYS A 15 30.43 -3.12 -40.19
C LYS A 15 31.36 -2.03 -39.68
N ALA A 16 31.24 -1.66 -38.41
CA ALA A 16 32.27 -0.96 -37.66
C ALA A 16 32.51 -1.69 -36.32
N GLY A 17 33.73 -2.17 -36.14
CA GLY A 17 34.26 -2.60 -34.85
C GLY A 17 34.80 -1.39 -34.10
N GLY A 18 34.67 -1.41 -32.78
CA GLY A 18 35.24 -0.41 -31.88
C GLY A 18 35.61 -1.09 -30.57
N ALA A 19 36.92 -1.13 -30.30
CA ALA A 19 37.56 -1.83 -29.20
C ALA A 19 37.23 -1.22 -27.83
N ALA A 20 37.06 -2.09 -26.83
CA ALA A 20 36.95 -1.73 -25.43
C ALA A 20 38.34 -1.34 -24.88
N ALA A 21 38.55 -0.05 -24.64
CA ALA A 21 39.70 0.46 -23.90
C ALA A 21 39.35 0.51 -22.40
N LYS A 22 39.93 -0.41 -21.64
CA LYS A 22 39.94 -0.45 -20.17
C LYS A 22 41.29 0.10 -19.74
N HIS A 23 41.33 1.34 -19.25
CA HIS A 23 42.51 1.93 -18.65
C HIS A 23 42.48 1.68 -17.14
N SER A 24 43.35 0.77 -16.71
CA SER A 24 43.81 0.61 -15.33
C SER A 24 44.76 1.75 -15.00
N PHE A 25 44.39 2.62 -14.06
CA PHE A 25 45.31 3.59 -13.47
C PHE A 25 45.89 2.96 -12.21
N GLY A 26 47.12 2.45 -12.35
CA GLY A 26 47.97 2.01 -11.25
C GLY A 26 48.48 3.21 -10.47
N GLY A 27 48.54 3.06 -9.15
CA GLY A 27 49.16 4.02 -8.26
C GLY A 27 50.67 3.92 -8.30
N GLU A 28 51.31 5.08 -8.31
CA GLU A 28 52.70 5.28 -7.93
C GLU A 28 52.72 6.56 -7.07
N ASP A 29 53.19 6.38 -5.83
CA ASP A 29 53.50 7.42 -4.86
C ASP A 29 54.73 8.23 -5.33
N GLU A 30 54.63 9.57 -5.31
CA GLU A 30 55.77 10.48 -5.35
C GLU A 30 55.50 11.63 -4.37
N ASP A 31 56.43 11.80 -3.45
CA ASP A 31 56.42 12.63 -2.27
C ASP A 31 57.23 13.93 -2.45
N ALA A 32 56.91 14.90 -1.56
CA ALA A 32 57.64 16.12 -1.21
C ALA A 32 57.23 17.45 -1.89
N GLY A 33 56.72 18.38 -1.07
CA GLY A 33 56.62 19.79 -1.41
C GLY A 33 55.69 20.58 -0.49
N SER A 34 56.22 21.02 0.65
CA SER A 34 55.67 21.91 1.67
C SER A 34 54.60 22.94 1.25
N ASP A 35 53.44 22.93 1.92
CA ASP A 35 52.84 24.17 2.44
C ASP A 35 51.89 23.88 3.62
N GLY A 36 52.02 24.66 4.70
CA GLY A 36 51.42 24.38 6.00
C GLY A 36 49.94 24.78 6.10
N PHE A 37 49.07 23.80 6.32
CA PHE A 37 47.75 24.01 6.93
C PHE A 37 47.43 22.87 7.91
N GLU A 38 46.96 23.24 9.11
CA GLU A 38 46.60 22.29 10.17
C GLU A 38 45.23 21.67 9.86
N VAL A 39 45.23 20.39 9.48
CA VAL A 39 44.00 19.60 9.27
C VAL A 39 43.54 19.03 10.60
N VAL A 40 42.47 19.61 11.15
CA VAL A 40 41.76 19.07 12.31
C VAL A 40 41.03 17.79 11.87
N PRO A 41 41.20 16.64 12.56
CA PRO A 41 40.47 15.42 12.21
C PRO A 41 38.98 15.65 12.39
N GLN A 42 38.23 15.58 11.28
CA GLN A 42 36.78 15.57 11.33
C GLN A 42 36.37 14.24 11.96
N ALA A 43 35.78 14.28 13.17
CA ALA A 43 35.14 13.12 13.74
C ALA A 43 34.19 12.56 12.69
N GLU A 44 34.33 11.28 12.39
CA GLU A 44 33.44 10.52 11.53
C GLU A 44 32.00 10.78 11.98
N SER A 45 31.37 11.73 11.31
CA SER A 45 29.93 11.93 11.35
C SER A 45 29.39 10.62 10.84
N GLY A 46 29.04 9.75 11.79
CA GLY A 46 28.32 8.53 11.53
C GLY A 46 27.28 8.88 10.50
N SER A 47 27.36 8.21 9.35
CA SER A 47 26.28 8.18 8.40
C SER A 47 25.08 7.71 9.21
N SER A 48 24.31 8.67 9.73
CA SER A 48 23.02 8.39 10.31
C SER A 48 22.22 7.97 9.09
N GLY A 49 22.21 6.65 8.84
CA GLY A 49 21.24 6.05 7.96
C GLY A 49 19.91 6.64 8.40
N SER A 50 19.35 7.48 7.54
CA SER A 50 18.04 8.08 7.75
C SER A 50 17.06 6.92 7.78
N SER A 51 16.86 6.41 8.99
CA SER A 51 15.85 5.46 9.35
C SER A 51 14.57 6.26 9.41
N GLY A 52 13.80 6.18 8.33
CA GLY A 52 12.59 6.95 8.12
C GLY A 52 12.06 6.71 6.71
N GLU A 53 11.96 5.45 6.29
CA GLU A 53 10.94 5.08 5.29
C GLU A 53 9.59 5.12 6.03
N GLU A 54 9.10 6.32 6.29
CA GLU A 54 7.67 6.53 6.52
C GLU A 54 7.02 6.46 5.13
N ASP A 55 5.87 5.81 5.04
CA ASP A 55 5.14 5.52 3.80
C ASP A 55 4.65 6.82 3.07
N GLU A 56 5.57 7.65 2.56
CA GLU A 56 5.29 8.90 1.80
C GLU A 56 4.53 8.61 0.49
N ASP A 57 4.56 7.36 0.02
CA ASP A 57 3.85 6.91 -1.19
C ASP A 57 2.32 6.97 -1.02
N GLU A 58 1.78 6.82 0.20
CA GLU A 58 0.33 6.84 0.42
C GLU A 58 -0.27 8.24 0.26
N ASP A 59 0.45 9.30 0.62
CA ASP A 59 -0.06 10.67 0.57
C ASP A 59 -0.28 11.16 -0.85
N LEU A 60 0.60 10.78 -1.78
CA LEU A 60 0.45 11.11 -3.20
C LEU A 60 -0.84 10.53 -3.78
N ASP A 61 -1.27 9.34 -3.38
CA ASP A 61 -2.46 8.71 -3.94
C ASP A 61 -3.77 9.46 -3.59
N TYR A 62 -3.83 10.16 -2.46
CA TYR A 62 -4.99 10.95 -2.03
C TYR A 62 -5.09 12.33 -2.69
N LEU A 63 -4.01 12.81 -3.32
CA LEU A 63 -4.00 14.09 -4.03
C LEU A 63 -4.85 14.04 -5.31
N SER A 64 -5.36 15.21 -5.70
CA SER A 64 -6.05 15.38 -6.99
C SER A 64 -5.08 15.17 -8.15
N ASP A 65 -5.59 14.76 -9.31
CA ASP A 65 -4.74 14.55 -10.51
C ASP A 65 -4.00 15.83 -10.93
N ASP A 66 -4.58 17.00 -10.65
CA ASP A 66 -3.95 18.30 -10.89
C ASP A 66 -2.79 18.55 -9.93
N ALA A 67 -2.98 18.32 -8.63
CA ALA A 67 -1.90 18.46 -7.66
C ALA A 67 -0.78 17.45 -7.90
N LYS A 68 -1.12 16.20 -8.28
CA LYS A 68 -0.16 15.19 -8.72
C LYS A 68 0.66 15.67 -9.93
N ALA A 69 0.01 16.26 -10.93
CA ALA A 69 0.70 16.79 -12.11
C ALA A 69 1.64 17.96 -11.74
N GLU A 70 1.21 18.85 -10.85
CA GLU A 70 2.03 19.96 -10.35
C GLU A 70 3.28 19.47 -9.61
N ILE A 71 3.11 18.54 -8.66
CA ILE A 71 4.21 17.95 -7.90
C ILE A 71 5.20 17.27 -8.85
N LEU A 72 4.71 16.46 -9.79
CA LEU A 72 5.56 15.76 -10.76
C LEU A 72 6.30 16.73 -11.70
N ALA A 73 5.66 17.82 -12.12
CA ALA A 73 6.29 18.84 -12.93
C ALA A 73 7.39 19.59 -12.16
N ILE A 74 7.17 19.93 -10.88
CA ILE A 74 8.18 20.54 -10.01
C ILE A 74 9.34 19.57 -9.80
N ALA A 75 9.03 18.32 -9.43
CA ALA A 75 10.04 17.27 -9.24
C ALA A 75 10.93 17.12 -10.49
N LYS A 76 10.32 17.07 -11.68
CA LYS A 76 11.05 17.01 -12.97
C LYS A 76 11.98 18.21 -13.17
N LYS A 77 11.59 19.41 -12.74
CA LYS A 77 12.46 20.60 -12.77
C LYS A 77 13.59 20.52 -11.74
N MET A 78 13.33 19.96 -10.56
CA MET A 78 14.33 19.78 -9.52
C MET A 78 15.44 18.80 -9.90
N LEU A 79 15.20 17.87 -10.83
CA LEU A 79 16.24 16.99 -11.38
C LEU A 79 17.37 17.76 -12.10
N ARG A 80 17.09 18.96 -12.64
CA ARG A 80 18.07 19.75 -13.38
C ARG A 80 18.64 20.84 -12.48
N GLY A 81 19.97 20.86 -12.28
CA GLY A 81 20.62 21.77 -11.33
C GLY A 81 20.26 23.26 -11.49
N LYS A 82 20.28 23.81 -12.72
CA LYS A 82 19.90 25.22 -12.97
C LYS A 82 18.43 25.49 -12.67
N ALA A 83 17.54 24.58 -13.06
CA ALA A 83 16.10 24.73 -12.81
C ALA A 83 15.76 24.55 -11.34
N LYS A 84 16.42 23.64 -10.62
CA LYS A 84 16.32 23.49 -9.17
C LYS A 84 16.64 24.80 -8.45
N ARG A 85 17.74 25.47 -8.80
CA ARG A 85 18.10 26.77 -8.22
C ARG A 85 17.02 27.81 -8.47
N GLY A 86 16.50 27.90 -9.70
CA GLY A 86 15.39 28.80 -10.01
C GLY A 86 14.10 28.52 -9.22
N VAL A 87 13.81 27.25 -8.91
CA VAL A 87 12.69 26.88 -8.03
C VAL A 87 12.95 27.36 -6.59
N MET A 88 14.17 27.16 -6.07
CA MET A 88 14.57 27.60 -4.73
C MET A 88 14.55 29.13 -4.61
N ASP A 89 15.08 29.83 -5.60
CA ASP A 89 15.11 31.31 -5.63
C ASP A 89 13.69 31.88 -5.65
N ALA A 90 12.77 31.23 -6.37
CA ALA A 90 11.37 31.64 -6.41
C ALA A 90 10.61 31.40 -5.09
N ALA A 91 11.11 30.50 -4.22
CA ALA A 91 10.57 30.34 -2.88
C ALA A 91 10.85 31.56 -1.99
N TYR A 92 11.95 32.29 -2.26
CA TYR A 92 12.25 33.56 -1.62
C TYR A 92 11.61 34.72 -2.40
N ASN A 93 10.39 35.08 -2.05
CA ASN A 93 9.64 36.15 -2.73
C ASN A 93 8.99 37.12 -1.74
N ARG A 94 8.59 38.29 -2.24
CA ARG A 94 7.88 39.33 -1.47
C ARG A 94 6.52 38.86 -0.93
N TYR A 95 5.98 37.77 -1.47
CA TYR A 95 4.66 37.25 -1.15
C TYR A 95 4.69 36.14 -0.09
N ALA A 96 5.83 35.92 0.57
CA ALA A 96 5.99 34.96 1.65
C ALA A 96 5.64 35.62 3.01
N PHE A 97 4.35 35.67 3.32
CA PHE A 97 3.84 36.13 4.62
C PHE A 97 3.55 34.93 5.53
N HIS A 98 3.82 35.07 6.83
CA HIS A 98 3.62 34.01 7.85
C HIS A 98 2.71 34.48 8.99
N ASP A 99 1.83 35.44 8.71
CA ASP A 99 0.94 35.99 9.72
C ASP A 99 -0.22 35.01 9.97
N GLU A 100 -0.48 34.70 11.24
CA GLU A 100 -1.54 33.76 11.66
C GLU A 100 -2.75 34.53 12.21
N ALA A 101 -3.96 33.97 12.04
CA ALA A 101 -5.23 34.50 12.54
C ALA A 101 -5.73 35.81 11.90
N LEU A 102 -5.65 35.92 10.57
CA LEU A 102 -6.26 37.03 9.84
C LEU A 102 -7.74 36.75 9.56
N PRO A 103 -8.56 37.80 9.38
CA PRO A 103 -9.93 37.62 8.93
C PRO A 103 -10.00 37.02 7.51
N ASP A 104 -10.91 36.08 7.28
CA ASP A 104 -11.13 35.43 5.98
C ASP A 104 -11.30 36.41 4.81
N TRP A 105 -11.89 37.58 5.05
CA TRP A 105 -12.09 38.61 4.03
C TRP A 105 -10.77 39.22 3.55
N PHE A 106 -9.79 39.35 4.46
CA PHE A 106 -8.45 39.86 4.15
C PHE A 106 -7.63 38.79 3.45
N GLU A 107 -7.66 37.53 3.92
CA GLU A 107 -6.97 36.42 3.26
C GLU A 107 -7.46 36.19 1.82
N ALA A 108 -8.78 36.30 1.60
CA ALA A 108 -9.38 36.17 0.28
C ALA A 108 -9.04 37.34 -0.64
N ASP A 109 -8.83 38.55 -0.10
CA ASP A 109 -8.42 39.72 -0.87
C ASP A 109 -6.91 39.71 -1.17
N GLU A 110 -6.10 39.33 -0.19
CA GLU A 110 -4.66 39.14 -0.31
C GLU A 110 -4.34 38.06 -1.36
N SER A 111 -4.99 36.91 -1.30
CA SER A 111 -4.80 35.81 -2.26
C SER A 111 -5.07 36.21 -3.73
N LYS A 112 -5.91 37.23 -3.96
CA LYS A 112 -6.21 37.73 -5.31
C LYS A 112 -5.09 38.63 -5.83
N HIS A 113 -4.55 39.49 -4.97
CA HIS A 113 -3.61 40.55 -5.36
C HIS A 113 -2.14 40.16 -5.18
N MET A 114 -1.83 39.24 -4.27
CA MET A 114 -0.48 38.81 -3.91
C MET A 114 -0.14 37.45 -4.54
N ARG A 115 -0.03 37.41 -5.87
CA ARG A 115 0.23 36.17 -6.63
C ARG A 115 1.66 36.16 -7.20
N PRO A 116 2.52 35.21 -6.79
CA PRO A 116 3.84 35.04 -7.40
C PRO A 116 3.72 34.54 -8.85
N ASN A 117 4.71 34.86 -9.68
CA ASN A 117 4.78 34.31 -11.03
C ASN A 117 4.96 32.79 -10.96
N PRO A 118 4.15 32.00 -11.68
CA PRO A 118 4.26 30.55 -11.63
C PRO A 118 5.61 30.10 -12.18
N ILE A 119 6.31 29.27 -11.41
CA ILE A 119 7.60 28.70 -11.82
C ILE A 119 7.41 27.68 -12.96
N LEU A 120 6.23 27.07 -13.02
CA LEU A 120 5.85 26.09 -14.03
C LEU A 120 5.16 26.75 -15.21
N THR A 121 5.49 26.34 -16.43
CA THR A 121 4.72 26.76 -17.60
C THR A 121 3.45 25.90 -17.73
N LYS A 122 2.43 26.45 -18.38
CA LYS A 122 1.18 25.73 -18.64
C LYS A 122 1.42 24.46 -19.45
N ASP A 123 2.30 24.54 -20.45
CA ASP A 123 2.66 23.43 -21.33
C ASP A 123 3.30 22.26 -20.55
N GLU A 124 4.15 22.56 -19.57
CA GLU A 124 4.77 21.54 -18.71
C GLU A 124 3.74 20.83 -17.83
N LEU A 125 2.80 21.58 -17.27
CA LEU A 125 1.70 21.03 -16.49
C LEU A 125 0.77 20.17 -17.34
N GLU A 126 0.44 20.64 -18.53
CA GLU A 126 -0.40 19.89 -19.48
C GLU A 126 0.26 18.60 -19.95
N ALA A 127 1.58 18.62 -20.21
CA ALA A 127 2.33 17.43 -20.55
C ALA A 127 2.26 16.37 -19.43
N GLU A 128 2.40 16.78 -18.17
CA GLU A 128 2.35 15.86 -17.03
C GLU A 128 0.92 15.37 -16.75
N ARG A 129 -0.09 16.24 -16.91
CA ARG A 129 -1.51 15.84 -16.90
C ARG A 129 -1.81 14.80 -17.97
N GLN A 130 -1.30 14.97 -19.18
CA GLN A 130 -1.49 14.00 -20.26
C GLN A 130 -0.80 12.67 -19.94
N ARG A 131 0.37 12.69 -19.31
CA ARG A 131 1.04 11.48 -18.83
C ARG A 131 0.21 10.75 -17.78
N LEU A 132 -0.29 11.45 -16.77
CA LEU A 132 -1.17 10.87 -15.75
C LEU A 132 -2.46 10.31 -16.36
N ARG A 133 -3.08 11.03 -17.30
CA ARG A 133 -4.26 10.56 -18.06
C ARG A 133 -3.95 9.33 -18.92
N GLY A 134 -2.75 9.23 -19.49
CA GLY A 134 -2.31 8.03 -20.21
C GLY A 134 -2.20 6.83 -19.30
N ILE A 135 -1.72 7.02 -18.07
CA ILE A 135 -1.62 5.97 -17.05
C ILE A 135 -3.01 5.58 -16.51
N ASP A 136 -3.87 6.56 -16.21
CA ASP A 136 -5.26 6.32 -15.77
C ASP A 136 -6.24 6.03 -16.91
N SER A 137 -5.75 5.92 -18.15
CA SER A 137 -6.54 5.41 -19.28
C SER A 137 -6.85 3.91 -19.15
N ARG A 138 -7.09 3.41 -17.92
CA ARG A 138 -7.92 2.24 -17.66
C ARG A 138 -9.04 2.27 -18.69
N PRO A 139 -9.09 1.32 -19.63
CA PRO A 139 -9.98 1.44 -20.77
C PRO A 139 -11.39 1.67 -20.22
N ILE A 140 -12.04 2.76 -20.65
CA ILE A 140 -13.34 3.23 -20.10
C ILE A 140 -14.32 2.06 -20.01
N LYS A 141 -14.26 1.16 -20.99
CA LYS A 141 -14.99 -0.11 -21.03
C LYS A 141 -14.78 -0.97 -19.77
N LYS A 142 -13.55 -1.17 -19.31
CA LYS A 142 -13.23 -1.98 -18.12
C LYS A 142 -13.64 -1.29 -16.82
N VAL A 143 -13.53 0.03 -16.72
CA VAL A 143 -14.03 0.78 -15.54
C VAL A 143 -15.56 0.72 -15.48
N ALA A 144 -16.23 0.95 -16.61
CA ALA A 144 -17.67 0.84 -16.73
C ALA A 144 -18.16 -0.58 -16.45
N GLU A 145 -17.49 -1.59 -16.99
CA GLU A 145 -17.80 -3.00 -16.77
C GLU A 145 -17.58 -3.39 -15.30
N ALA A 146 -16.52 -2.91 -14.65
CA ALA A 146 -16.28 -3.12 -13.23
C ALA A 146 -17.36 -2.46 -12.36
N LYS A 147 -17.74 -1.20 -12.65
CA LYS A 147 -18.85 -0.50 -11.99
C LYS A 147 -20.18 -1.23 -12.20
N ALA A 148 -20.46 -1.70 -13.41
CA ALA A 148 -21.66 -2.47 -13.74
C ALA A 148 -21.68 -3.83 -13.01
N ARG A 149 -20.56 -4.56 -12.96
CA ARG A 149 -20.44 -5.79 -12.16
C ARG A 149 -20.66 -5.53 -10.68
N LYS A 150 -20.11 -4.44 -10.12
CA LYS A 150 -20.32 -4.04 -8.73
C LYS A 150 -21.78 -3.73 -8.47
N ARG A 151 -22.43 -2.93 -9.34
CA ARG A 151 -23.87 -2.62 -9.27
C ARG A 151 -24.73 -3.89 -9.36
N LYS A 152 -24.45 -4.78 -10.33
CA LYS A 152 -25.16 -6.05 -10.49
C LYS A 152 -25.03 -6.95 -9.25
N ARG A 153 -23.84 -7.06 -8.66
CA ARG A 153 -23.62 -7.82 -7.41
C ARG A 153 -24.40 -7.22 -6.23
N MET A 154 -24.44 -5.90 -6.11
CA MET A 154 -25.21 -5.22 -5.06
C MET A 154 -26.73 -5.36 -5.27
N ALA A 155 -27.21 -5.19 -6.50
CA ALA A 155 -28.61 -5.40 -6.85
C ALA A 155 -29.06 -6.84 -6.56
N ALA A 156 -28.29 -7.85 -7.01
CA ALA A 156 -28.59 -9.25 -6.74
C ALA A 156 -28.58 -9.60 -5.24
N ARG A 157 -27.75 -8.93 -4.43
CA ARG A 157 -27.77 -9.08 -2.96
C ARG A 157 -29.04 -8.49 -2.33
N LEU A 158 -29.47 -7.32 -2.80
CA LEU A 158 -30.70 -6.69 -2.35
C LEU A 158 -31.94 -7.47 -2.78
N GLU A 159 -31.98 -8.02 -4.00
CA GLU A 159 -33.05 -8.90 -4.48
C GLU A 159 -33.17 -10.16 -3.63
N LYS A 160 -32.05 -10.83 -3.33
CA LYS A 160 -32.04 -11.98 -2.41
C LYS A 160 -32.52 -11.61 -1.01
N ALA A 161 -32.17 -10.42 -0.52
CA ALA A 161 -32.65 -9.94 0.78
C ALA A 161 -34.16 -9.63 0.76
N ARG A 162 -34.67 -9.05 -0.33
CA ARG A 162 -36.10 -8.83 -0.54
C ARG A 162 -36.89 -10.14 -0.55
N ALA A 163 -36.43 -11.14 -1.32
CA ALA A 163 -37.07 -12.45 -1.38
C ALA A 163 -37.07 -13.19 -0.03
N LYS A 164 -36.01 -13.03 0.78
CA LYS A 164 -35.99 -13.57 2.14
C LYS A 164 -36.87 -12.78 3.11
N ALA A 165 -36.95 -11.46 2.93
CA ALA A 165 -37.79 -10.61 3.76
C ALA A 165 -39.28 -10.90 3.52
N SER A 166 -39.70 -11.16 2.27
CA SER A 166 -41.07 -11.61 1.98
C SER A 166 -41.37 -12.95 2.63
N ALA A 167 -40.46 -13.93 2.49
CA ALA A 167 -40.64 -15.24 3.13
C ALA A 167 -40.76 -15.18 4.67
N ILE A 168 -40.07 -14.26 5.34
CA ILE A 168 -40.21 -14.05 6.80
C ILE A 168 -41.51 -13.34 7.15
N ALA A 169 -41.97 -12.43 6.29
CA ALA A 169 -43.26 -11.77 6.49
C ALA A 169 -44.41 -12.80 6.47
N ASP A 170 -44.33 -13.77 5.55
CA ASP A 170 -45.34 -14.81 5.31
C ASP A 170 -45.38 -15.92 6.39
N GLN A 171 -44.42 -15.98 7.32
CA GLN A 171 -44.40 -17.00 8.40
C GLN A 171 -45.45 -16.71 9.48
N GLU A 172 -46.49 -17.52 9.64
CA GLU A 172 -47.58 -17.25 10.61
C GLU A 172 -47.17 -17.48 12.08
N ASP A 173 -46.22 -18.37 12.36
CA ASP A 173 -45.86 -18.82 13.72
C ASP A 173 -44.95 -17.86 14.51
N VAL A 174 -44.58 -16.70 13.94
CA VAL A 174 -43.57 -15.79 14.52
C VAL A 174 -44.21 -14.43 14.89
N PRO A 175 -43.96 -13.88 16.10
CA PRO A 175 -44.50 -12.57 16.47
C PRO A 175 -43.95 -11.45 15.58
N ALA A 176 -44.78 -10.47 15.26
CA ALA A 176 -44.46 -9.37 14.34
C ALA A 176 -43.17 -8.60 14.70
N SER A 177 -42.91 -8.41 16.00
CA SER A 177 -41.69 -7.73 16.48
C SER A 177 -40.40 -8.51 16.20
N ALA A 178 -40.46 -9.85 16.21
CA ALA A 178 -39.33 -10.70 15.86
C ALA A 178 -39.08 -10.70 14.34
N LYS A 179 -40.15 -10.75 13.52
CA LYS A 179 -40.07 -10.62 12.05
C LYS A 179 -39.36 -9.33 11.64
N MET A 180 -39.76 -8.20 12.22
CA MET A 180 -39.16 -6.89 11.92
C MET A 180 -37.67 -6.85 12.23
N ARG A 181 -37.26 -7.39 13.38
CA ARG A 181 -35.84 -7.48 13.77
C ARG A 181 -35.03 -8.37 12.83
N GLU A 182 -35.63 -9.40 12.27
CA GLU A 182 -34.98 -10.30 11.33
C GLU A 182 -34.85 -9.69 9.93
N ILE A 183 -35.91 -9.05 9.45
CA ILE A 183 -35.93 -8.28 8.19
C ILE A 183 -34.88 -7.17 8.24
N GLU A 184 -34.79 -6.42 9.35
CA GLU A 184 -33.75 -5.42 9.54
C GLU A 184 -32.33 -6.01 9.45
N LYS A 185 -32.10 -7.17 10.06
CA LYS A 185 -30.80 -7.86 10.01
C LYS A 185 -30.45 -8.25 8.58
N LEU A 186 -31.40 -8.74 7.79
CA LEU A 186 -31.20 -9.08 6.38
C LEU A 186 -30.79 -7.86 5.54
N TYR A 187 -31.51 -6.74 5.69
CA TYR A 187 -31.17 -5.51 4.97
C TYR A 187 -29.84 -4.89 5.44
N LYS A 188 -29.53 -4.96 6.74
CA LYS A 188 -28.22 -4.56 7.28
C LYS A 188 -27.08 -5.41 6.69
N GLN A 189 -27.29 -6.72 6.53
CA GLN A 189 -26.32 -7.62 5.87
C GLN A 189 -26.18 -7.34 4.36
N ALA A 190 -27.27 -7.00 3.68
CA ALA A 190 -27.28 -6.73 2.24
C ALA A 190 -26.70 -5.36 1.87
N LYS A 191 -26.98 -4.32 2.68
CA LYS A 191 -26.43 -2.96 2.52
C LYS A 191 -24.97 -2.87 3.02
N GLY A 192 -24.61 -3.61 4.07
CA GLY A 192 -23.33 -3.52 4.76
C GLY A 192 -22.56 -4.84 4.78
N SER A 193 -21.96 -5.21 3.65
CA SER A 193 -20.89 -6.23 3.59
C SER A 193 -19.57 -5.68 3.01
N GLY A 194 -19.48 -4.36 2.77
CA GLY A 194 -18.18 -3.72 2.60
C GLY A 194 -17.57 -3.58 3.98
N TYR A 195 -16.63 -4.47 4.31
CA TYR A 195 -15.78 -4.36 5.49
C TYR A 195 -16.56 -4.01 6.76
N LYS A 196 -17.20 -5.01 7.40
CA LYS A 196 -17.28 -4.91 8.86
C LYS A 196 -15.83 -4.79 9.30
N GLN A 197 -15.40 -3.57 9.61
CA GLN A 197 -14.36 -3.31 10.59
C GLN A 197 -14.59 -4.38 11.62
N LYS A 198 -13.68 -5.36 11.69
CA LYS A 198 -13.67 -6.29 12.81
C LYS A 198 -13.28 -5.38 13.97
N SER A 199 -14.25 -4.61 14.49
CA SER A 199 -14.18 -4.05 15.82
C SER A 199 -13.83 -5.27 16.64
N LYS A 200 -12.58 -5.33 17.08
CA LYS A 200 -12.06 -6.40 17.93
C LYS A 200 -13.03 -6.42 19.09
N LYS A 201 -14.02 -7.32 19.03
CA LYS A 201 -14.95 -7.50 20.14
C LYS A 201 -14.04 -8.00 21.25
N LYS A 202 -13.63 -7.09 22.15
CA LYS A 202 -13.16 -7.47 23.47
C LYS A 202 -14.28 -8.37 23.99
N ALA A 203 -13.98 -9.66 24.09
CA ALA A 203 -14.94 -10.62 24.60
C ALA A 203 -15.41 -10.11 25.98
N PRO A 204 -16.71 -10.20 26.30
CA PRO A 204 -17.16 -9.85 27.64
C PRO A 204 -16.37 -10.71 28.63
N ALA A 205 -15.71 -10.04 29.57
CA ALA A 205 -14.87 -10.63 30.60
C ALA A 205 -15.72 -11.48 31.54
N ARG A 206 -16.09 -12.70 31.11
CA ARG A 206 -16.85 -13.68 31.90
C ARG A 206 -16.81 -15.06 31.23
N SER A 207 -15.62 -15.61 31.07
CA SER A 207 -15.45 -17.05 30.88
C SER A 207 -14.01 -17.46 31.18
N ARG A 208 -13.85 -18.25 32.24
CA ARG A 208 -12.59 -18.71 32.83
C ARG A 208 -11.87 -19.73 31.92
N VAL A 209 -11.29 -19.31 30.81
CA VAL A 209 -10.46 -20.21 29.97
C VAL A 209 -9.14 -19.55 29.57
N SER A 210 -8.16 -19.85 30.42
CA SER A 210 -6.71 -19.93 30.19
C SER A 210 -6.00 -18.83 29.38
N LYS A 211 -5.13 -18.12 30.11
CA LYS A 211 -3.92 -17.43 29.67
C LYS A 211 -3.30 -18.07 28.41
N ALA A 212 -3.62 -17.53 27.24
CA ALA A 212 -2.75 -17.61 26.08
C ALA A 212 -2.18 -16.21 25.90
N SER A 213 -1.00 -15.98 26.46
CA SER A 213 -0.23 -14.76 26.20
C SER A 213 0.14 -14.77 24.73
N GLY A 214 -0.51 -13.92 23.93
CA GLY A 214 -0.12 -13.70 22.54
C GLY A 214 -1.29 -13.35 21.60
N PRO A 215 -0.97 -12.85 20.39
CA PRO A 215 -1.94 -12.58 19.34
C PRO A 215 -2.82 -13.80 19.03
N PRO A 216 -4.05 -13.58 18.53
CA PRO A 216 -4.92 -14.68 18.13
C PRO A 216 -4.22 -15.57 17.09
N LYS A 217 -3.99 -16.83 17.45
CA LYS A 217 -3.32 -17.82 16.58
C LYS A 217 -4.14 -18.03 15.30
N ASP A 218 -3.47 -18.08 14.15
CA ASP A 218 -4.06 -18.47 12.86
C ASP A 218 -4.81 -19.82 13.01
N PRO A 219 -6.01 -19.98 12.41
CA PRO A 219 -6.72 -21.26 12.35
C PRO A 219 -5.85 -22.48 12.00
N ARG A 220 -4.88 -22.34 11.08
CA ARG A 220 -3.94 -23.40 10.70
C ARG A 220 -3.02 -23.77 11.86
N LEU A 221 -2.38 -22.77 12.48
CA LEU A 221 -1.51 -22.95 13.64
C LEU A 221 -2.26 -23.58 14.83
N ARG A 222 -3.54 -23.21 15.03
CA ARG A 222 -4.38 -23.79 16.07
C ARG A 222 -4.69 -25.27 15.80
N ALA A 223 -4.95 -25.62 14.54
CA ALA A 223 -5.18 -27.00 14.13
C ALA A 223 -3.92 -27.86 14.32
N ASP A 224 -2.75 -27.35 13.95
CA ASP A 224 -1.48 -28.07 14.08
C ASP A 224 -1.08 -28.27 15.54
N GLN A 225 -1.23 -27.25 16.39
CA GLN A 225 -1.01 -27.41 17.83
C GLN A 225 -1.99 -28.40 18.47
N ALA A 226 -3.24 -28.46 18.01
CA ALA A 226 -4.21 -29.44 18.49
C ALA A 226 -3.81 -30.87 18.06
N ARG A 227 -3.34 -31.05 16.83
CA ARG A 227 -2.84 -32.33 16.31
C ARG A 227 -1.57 -32.77 17.04
N GLY A 228 -0.61 -31.87 17.23
CA GLY A 228 0.62 -32.14 17.99
C GLY A 228 0.34 -32.55 19.44
N LYS A 229 -0.57 -31.84 20.12
CA LYS A 229 -1.01 -32.22 21.48
C LYS A 229 -1.67 -33.59 21.54
N LYS A 230 -2.48 -33.96 20.53
CA LYS A 230 -3.07 -35.31 20.43
C LYS A 230 -1.99 -36.38 20.24
N ALA A 231 -1.02 -36.14 19.35
CA ALA A 231 0.09 -37.06 19.11
C ALA A 231 0.96 -37.25 20.36
N LEU A 232 1.27 -36.18 21.09
CA LEU A 232 2.03 -36.25 22.35
C LEU A 232 1.28 -37.04 23.44
N LYS A 233 -0.04 -36.85 23.54
CA LYS A 233 -0.88 -37.64 24.46
C LYS A 233 -0.86 -39.13 24.10
N ALA A 234 -0.99 -39.47 22.82
CA ALA A 234 -0.94 -40.86 22.35
C ALA A 234 0.43 -41.51 22.63
N LYS A 235 1.54 -40.79 22.40
CA LYS A 235 2.89 -41.28 22.75
C LYS A 235 3.05 -41.49 24.26
N LYS A 236 2.46 -40.60 25.08
CA LYS A 236 2.48 -40.72 26.55
C LYS A 236 1.63 -41.88 27.07
N SER A 237 0.51 -42.20 26.42
CA SER A 237 -0.31 -43.38 26.81
C SER A 237 0.38 -44.70 26.42
N ILE A 238 1.05 -44.75 25.26
CA ILE A 238 1.78 -45.95 24.82
C ILE A 238 2.97 -46.25 25.75
N SER A 239 3.73 -45.23 26.16
CA SER A 239 4.85 -45.40 27.10
C SER A 239 4.39 -45.82 28.50
N LYS A 240 3.24 -45.34 28.97
CA LYS A 240 2.69 -45.71 30.30
C LYS A 240 2.12 -47.14 30.35
N GLY A 241 1.71 -47.68 29.21
CA GLY A 241 1.22 -49.07 29.09
C GLY A 241 2.33 -50.14 29.06
N LYS A 242 3.59 -49.76 28.80
CA LYS A 242 4.70 -50.71 28.61
C LYS A 242 5.49 -51.02 29.89
N GLY A 243 5.06 -50.51 31.05
CA GLY A 243 5.75 -50.64 32.34
C GLY A 243 4.90 -51.19 33.50
N ARG A 244 3.69 -51.71 33.26
CA ARG A 244 2.85 -52.35 34.31
C ARG A 244 2.39 -53.72 33.84
N GLY A 245 3.32 -54.67 33.81
CA GLY A 245 3.05 -56.06 33.50
C GLY A 245 4.30 -56.90 33.72
N GLY A 246 4.56 -57.32 34.97
CA GLY A 246 5.63 -58.26 35.28
C GLY A 246 6.07 -58.29 36.74
N GLY A 247 5.65 -59.32 37.50
CA GLY A 247 6.24 -59.80 38.76
C GLY A 247 5.56 -59.29 40.04
N LYS A 248 5.19 -60.11 41.04
CA LYS A 248 5.46 -61.53 41.28
C LYS A 248 4.46 -62.05 42.34
N ALA A 249 4.19 -63.34 42.28
CA ALA A 249 3.18 -64.08 43.04
C ALA A 249 3.60 -64.50 44.46
N LYS A 250 2.58 -64.95 45.21
CA LYS A 250 2.55 -65.92 46.32
C LYS A 250 3.16 -65.57 47.68
N GLY A 251 2.31 -65.73 48.72
CA GLY A 251 2.60 -66.66 49.80
C GLY A 251 2.16 -66.23 51.20
N GLY A 252 1.35 -67.06 51.87
CA GLY A 252 1.40 -67.17 53.34
C GLY A 252 0.06 -67.05 54.06
N ARG A 253 -0.57 -68.21 54.32
CA ARG A 253 -1.53 -68.41 55.41
C ARG A 253 -0.90 -68.05 56.76
N ARG A 254 -1.61 -67.31 57.60
CA ARG A 254 -2.01 -67.69 58.97
C ARG A 254 -2.85 -66.58 59.58
#